data_AF-A0A1U7WIJ7-F1
#
_entry.id   AF-A0A1U7WIJ7-F1
#
_cell.length_a   1.000
_cell.length_b   1.000
_cell.length_c   1.000
_cell.angle_alpha   90.00
_cell.angle_beta   90.00
_cell.angle_gamma   90.00
#
_symmetry.space_group_name_H-M   'P 1'
#
loop_
_entity.id
_entity.type
_entity.pdbx_description
1 polymer ?
#
loop_
_entity_poly.entity_id
_entity_poly.type
_entity_poly.pdbx_seq_one_letter_code
_entity_poly.pdbx_strand_id
1 'polypeptide(L)'
;MECITTVTYSLDMNGGLTKPFQGRRGIRQGDPMSPYLFVIAMEYVQRELAQLAKNRNIKFHPRCRKLGAMHICFADDLLMFCKADITSIRLLQQTFLKLIWTPGKCRKKLHLPSRYLGVPLASKNLSIIQCWPIVEKITQKINCWIAKLLSYAGRLQLIKSVLFEVQSYWAQIFLLPKKILKMIEAICRSFLWSGTTTITNKALVAWDRVCWPQAASGLNVINMYY
;
A
#
# COMPACT_ATOMS: atom_id res chain seq x y z
N MET A 1 20.86 16.68 18.05
CA MET A 1 19.80 17.14 17.13
C MET A 1 19.04 18.24 17.84
N GLU A 2 19.22 19.49 17.42
CA GLU A 2 18.37 20.58 17.87
C GLU A 2 17.08 20.57 17.06
N CYS A 3 15.93 20.75 17.73
CA CYS A 3 14.63 20.77 17.08
C CYS A 3 14.39 22.17 16.51
N ILE A 4 13.96 22.29 15.26
CA ILE A 4 13.58 23.59 14.68
C ILE A 4 12.27 24.03 15.36
N THR A 5 12.35 25.00 16.26
CA THR A 5 11.21 25.50 17.06
C THR A 5 10.64 26.82 16.58
N THR A 6 11.21 27.41 15.53
CA THR A 6 10.89 28.77 15.05
C THR A 6 9.64 28.88 14.18
N VAL A 7 8.93 27.77 13.93
CA VAL A 7 7.80 27.74 12.97
C VAL A 7 6.48 28.06 13.67
N THR A 8 5.80 29.11 13.21
CA THR A 8 4.44 29.48 13.63
C THR A 8 3.43 29.17 12.53
N TYR A 9 2.25 28.70 12.91
CA TYR A 9 1.16 28.35 11.99
C TYR A 9 -0.07 29.20 12.29
N SER A 10 -0.77 29.64 11.25
CA SER A 10 -2.13 30.18 11.32
C SER A 10 -3.04 29.32 10.43
N LEU A 11 -4.29 29.12 10.84
CA LEU A 11 -5.29 28.40 10.07
C LEU A 11 -6.22 29.43 9.43
N ASP A 12 -6.48 29.28 8.14
CA ASP A 12 -7.56 30.01 7.48
C ASP A 12 -8.85 29.19 7.61
N MET A 13 -9.80 29.72 8.37
CA MET A 13 -11.13 29.12 8.54
C MET A 13 -12.18 30.11 8.03
N ASN A 14 -12.90 29.73 6.97
CA ASN A 14 -13.95 30.55 6.35
C ASN A 14 -13.48 31.96 5.91
N GLY A 15 -12.23 32.09 5.44
CA GLY A 15 -11.65 33.36 4.98
C GLY A 15 -11.11 34.24 6.11
N GLY A 16 -11.15 33.76 7.35
CA GLY A 16 -10.55 34.42 8.51
C GLY A 16 -9.33 33.65 9.02
N LEU A 17 -8.18 34.33 9.11
CA LEU A 17 -6.97 33.77 9.71
C LEU A 17 -7.08 33.73 11.23
N THR A 18 -6.82 32.57 11.83
CA THR A 18 -6.73 32.42 13.28
C THR A 18 -5.46 33.08 13.84
N LYS A 19 -5.46 33.33 15.16
CA LYS A 19 -4.23 33.70 15.87
C LYS A 19 -3.13 32.66 15.62
N PRO A 20 -1.89 33.08 15.34
CA PRO A 20 -0.80 32.17 15.10
C PRO A 20 -0.48 31.35 16.36
N PHE A 21 -0.23 30.06 16.20
CA PHE A 21 0.21 29.16 17.26
C PHE A 21 1.53 28.49 16.87
N GLN A 22 2.30 28.09 17.88
CA GLN A 22 3.59 27.44 17.66
C GLN A 22 3.42 25.96 17.32
N GLY A 23 4.09 25.52 16.26
CA GLY A 23 4.20 24.11 15.92
C GLY A 23 5.12 23.38 16.90
N ARG A 24 4.59 22.41 17.64
CA ARG A 24 5.41 21.59 18.54
C ARG A 24 6.04 20.38 17.86
N ARG A 25 5.32 19.74 16.94
CA ARG A 25 5.74 18.51 16.26
C ARG A 25 5.13 18.43 14.87
N GLY A 26 5.88 17.84 13.95
CA GLY A 26 5.43 17.56 12.59
C GLY A 26 5.60 18.74 11.65
N ILE A 27 5.56 18.41 10.37
CA ILE A 27 5.56 19.35 9.25
C ILE A 27 4.15 19.34 8.66
N ARG A 28 3.73 20.44 8.06
CA ARG A 28 2.44 20.53 7.36
C ARG A 28 2.31 19.42 6.31
N GLN A 29 1.17 18.73 6.29
CA GLN A 29 0.85 17.78 5.22
C GLN A 29 0.69 18.52 3.89
N GLY A 30 1.34 18.03 2.84
CA GLY A 30 1.39 18.69 1.54
C GLY A 30 2.52 19.72 1.39
N ASP A 31 3.38 19.89 2.41
CA ASP A 31 4.60 20.69 2.29
C ASP A 31 5.62 19.96 1.37
N PRO A 32 6.13 20.64 0.31
CA PRO A 32 7.12 20.04 -0.60
C PRO A 32 8.44 19.64 0.08
N MET A 33 8.79 20.21 1.24
CA MET A 33 10.01 19.90 1.99
C MET A 33 9.88 18.67 2.90
N SER A 34 8.65 18.36 3.32
CA SER A 34 8.34 17.21 4.17
C SER A 34 8.94 15.88 3.67
N PRO A 35 8.80 15.49 2.37
CA PRO A 35 9.38 14.24 1.88
C PRO A 35 10.92 14.21 1.96
N TYR A 36 11.60 15.33 1.73
CA TYR A 36 13.07 15.37 1.81
C TYR A 36 13.57 15.20 3.24
N LEU A 37 12.94 15.87 4.20
CA LEU A 37 13.26 15.73 5.61
C LEU A 37 12.99 14.32 6.12
N PHE A 38 11.93 13.68 5.60
CA PHE A 38 11.65 12.28 5.86
C PHE A 38 12.76 11.36 5.33
N VAL A 39 13.22 11.56 4.08
CA VAL A 39 14.30 10.77 3.48
C VAL A 39 15.59 10.90 4.30
N ILE A 40 15.95 12.10 4.75
CA ILE A 40 17.14 12.33 5.59
C ILE A 40 17.04 11.57 6.92
N ALA A 41 15.88 11.64 7.58
CA ALA A 41 15.64 10.91 8.82
C ALA A 41 15.73 9.39 8.62
N MET A 42 15.19 8.89 7.51
CA MET A 42 15.28 7.47 7.18
C MET A 42 16.69 7.02 6.78
N GLU A 43 17.48 7.88 6.15
CA GLU A 43 18.88 7.60 5.86
C GLU A 43 19.69 7.41 7.15
N TYR A 44 19.41 8.21 8.18
CA TYR A 44 20.02 8.02 9.50
C TYR A 44 19.68 6.64 10.10
N VAL A 45 18.40 6.25 10.07
CA VAL A 45 17.95 4.92 10.51
C VAL A 45 18.64 3.80 9.72
N GLN A 46 18.76 3.96 8.39
CA GLN A 46 19.43 3.01 7.52
C GLN A 46 20.90 2.83 7.91
N ARG A 47 21.63 3.92 8.20
CA ARG A 47 23.05 3.88 8.60
C ARG A 47 23.25 3.14 9.93
N GLU A 48 22.38 3.36 10.90
CA GLU A 48 22.41 2.70 12.21
C GLU A 48 22.13 1.20 12.09
N LEU A 49 21.15 0.82 11.27
CA LEU A 49 20.90 -0.58 10.94
C LEU A 49 22.08 -1.19 10.15
N ALA A 50 22.72 -0.45 9.25
CA ALA A 50 23.89 -0.93 8.54
C ALA A 50 25.09 -1.19 9.47
N GLN A 51 25.26 -0.39 10.53
CA GLN A 51 26.25 -0.68 11.58
C GLN A 51 25.89 -1.96 12.35
N LEU A 52 24.61 -2.12 12.69
CA LEU A 52 24.12 -3.35 13.34
C LEU A 52 24.39 -4.59 12.48
N ALA A 53 24.27 -4.48 11.16
CA ALA A 53 24.52 -5.58 10.22
C ALA A 53 25.98 -6.08 10.24
N LYS A 54 26.93 -5.24 10.64
CA LYS A 54 28.35 -5.61 10.79
C LYS A 54 28.61 -6.44 12.06
N ASN A 55 27.72 -6.37 13.04
CA ASN A 55 27.85 -7.15 14.28
C ASN A 55 27.61 -8.63 14.01
N ARG A 56 28.56 -9.50 14.37
CA ARG A 56 28.45 -10.96 14.19
C ARG A 56 27.28 -11.61 14.95
N ASN A 57 26.70 -10.90 15.91
CA ASN A 57 25.60 -11.38 16.74
C ASN A 57 24.23 -11.31 16.04
N ILE A 58 24.08 -10.48 15.00
CA ILE A 58 22.84 -10.45 14.21
C ILE A 58 22.96 -11.39 13.01
N LYS A 59 21.97 -12.25 12.84
CA LYS A 59 21.90 -13.15 11.69
C LYS A 59 20.83 -12.66 10.73
N PHE A 60 21.17 -12.56 9.45
CA PHE A 60 20.22 -12.23 8.41
C PHE A 60 19.14 -13.30 8.25
N HIS A 61 17.95 -12.88 7.85
CA HIS A 61 16.90 -13.79 7.44
C HIS A 61 17.40 -14.68 6.28
N PRO A 62 17.10 -16.00 6.24
CA PRO A 62 17.66 -16.91 5.23
C PRO A 62 17.46 -16.46 3.78
N ARG A 63 16.28 -15.89 3.47
CA ARG A 63 15.97 -15.36 2.13
C ARG A 63 16.67 -14.03 1.81
N CYS A 64 17.06 -13.26 2.83
CA CYS A 64 17.67 -11.94 2.67
C CYS A 64 19.19 -11.97 2.82
N ARG A 65 19.78 -13.14 3.12
CA ARG A 65 21.23 -13.29 3.34
C ARG A 65 22.05 -12.90 2.11
N LYS A 66 21.60 -13.27 0.90
CA LYS A 66 22.29 -12.91 -0.34
C LYS A 66 22.27 -11.40 -0.62
N LEU A 67 21.19 -10.73 -0.23
CA LEU A 67 20.99 -9.29 -0.42
C LEU A 67 21.66 -8.44 0.68
N GLY A 68 22.05 -9.05 1.81
CA GLY A 68 22.52 -8.31 2.99
C GLY A 68 21.48 -7.35 3.56
N ALA A 69 20.20 -7.54 3.23
CA ALA A 69 19.12 -6.63 3.61
C ALA A 69 18.52 -7.03 4.96
N MET A 70 18.50 -6.08 5.91
CA MET A 70 17.82 -6.25 7.21
C MET A 70 16.52 -5.48 7.32
N HIS A 71 16.19 -4.63 6.36
CA HIS A 71 14.97 -3.85 6.38
C HIS A 71 14.59 -3.34 4.98
N ILE A 72 13.32 -2.98 4.82
CA ILE A 72 12.76 -2.26 3.68
C ILE A 72 11.97 -1.08 4.26
N CYS A 73 12.13 0.10 3.66
CA CYS A 73 11.44 1.32 4.03
C CYS A 73 10.60 1.80 2.85
N PHE A 74 9.37 2.19 3.10
CA PHE A 74 8.57 2.94 2.15
C PHE A 74 7.78 4.01 2.91
N ALA A 75 8.13 5.28 2.71
CA ALA A 75 7.67 6.35 3.59
C ALA A 75 7.76 5.89 5.06
N ASP A 76 6.71 6.07 5.83
CA ASP A 76 6.58 5.70 7.25
C ASP A 76 6.52 4.19 7.53
N ASP A 77 6.35 3.36 6.51
CA ASP A 77 6.29 1.89 6.66
C ASP A 77 7.70 1.27 6.64
N LEU A 78 8.25 1.02 7.83
CA LEU A 78 9.48 0.25 8.03
C LEU A 78 9.19 -1.22 8.34
N LEU A 79 9.69 -2.11 7.49
CA LEU A 79 9.67 -3.56 7.72
C LEU A 79 11.09 -4.06 7.97
N MET A 80 11.34 -4.63 9.15
CA MET A 80 12.64 -5.17 9.53
C MET A 80 12.64 -6.70 9.52
N PHE A 81 13.76 -7.29 9.10
CA PHE A 81 13.96 -8.72 8.95
C PHE A 81 15.21 -9.18 9.71
N CYS A 82 15.08 -10.26 10.45
CA CYS A 82 16.21 -10.97 11.04
C CYS A 82 15.94 -12.47 11.02
N LYS A 83 16.96 -13.28 11.32
CA LYS A 83 16.76 -14.70 11.63
C LYS A 83 15.86 -14.81 12.87
N ALA A 84 14.95 -15.79 12.87
CA ALA A 84 14.11 -16.12 14.02
C ALA A 84 14.96 -16.74 15.15
N ASP A 85 15.74 -15.91 15.82
CA ASP A 85 16.62 -16.21 16.94
C ASP A 85 16.41 -15.10 17.98
N ILE A 86 16.25 -15.47 19.25
CA ILE A 86 15.95 -14.55 20.34
C ILE A 86 17.02 -13.46 20.44
N THR A 87 18.29 -13.82 20.21
CA THR A 87 19.42 -12.88 20.24
C THR A 87 19.28 -11.81 19.17
N SER A 88 19.03 -12.22 17.91
CA SER A 88 18.86 -11.32 16.77
C SER A 88 17.62 -10.42 16.93
N ILE A 89 16.50 -10.98 17.41
CA ILE A 89 15.25 -10.23 17.66
C ILE A 89 15.46 -9.18 18.74
N ARG A 90 16.08 -9.55 19.88
CA ARG A 90 16.33 -8.63 20.99
C ARG A 90 17.25 -7.49 20.57
N LEU A 91 18.32 -7.81 19.84
CA LEU A 91 19.29 -6.82 19.39
C LEU A 91 18.67 -5.83 18.40
N LEU A 92 17.92 -6.33 17.41
CA LEU A 92 17.18 -5.51 16.46
C LEU A 92 16.15 -4.61 17.17
N GLN A 93 15.39 -5.17 18.12
CA GLN A 93 14.41 -4.41 18.90
C GLN A 93 15.07 -3.34 19.77
N GLN A 94 16.20 -3.64 20.41
CA GLN A 94 16.94 -2.68 21.23
C GLN A 94 17.47 -1.52 20.39
N THR A 95 18.10 -1.80 19.25
CA THR A 95 18.58 -0.77 18.32
C THR A 95 17.44 0.10 17.83
N PHE A 96 16.32 -0.50 17.40
CA PHE A 96 15.16 0.24 16.93
C PHE A 96 14.54 1.11 18.03
N LEU A 97 14.41 0.58 19.25
CA LEU A 97 13.94 1.35 20.39
C LEU A 97 14.89 2.51 20.70
N LYS A 98 16.22 2.31 20.65
CA LYS A 98 17.20 3.37 20.84
C LYS A 98 17.03 4.51 19.83
N LEU A 99 16.74 4.18 18.56
CA LEU A 99 16.52 5.16 17.50
C LEU A 99 15.22 5.97 17.68
N ILE A 100 14.16 5.35 18.19
CA ILE A 100 12.86 6.00 18.39
C ILE A 100 12.75 6.66 19.77
N TRP A 101 13.61 6.30 20.71
CA TRP A 101 13.54 6.76 22.09
C TRP A 101 13.89 8.24 22.20
N THR A 102 12.84 9.06 22.13
CA THR A 102 12.73 10.31 22.86
C THR A 102 12.08 10.03 24.21
N PRO A 103 12.58 10.58 25.34
CA PRO A 103 11.92 10.43 26.63
C PRO A 103 10.44 10.84 26.53
N GLY A 104 9.52 9.98 26.99
CA GLY A 104 8.07 10.26 27.06
C GLY A 104 7.15 9.57 26.04
N LYS A 105 7.61 8.58 25.25
CA LYS A 105 6.71 7.73 24.42
C LYS A 105 6.48 6.35 25.07
N CYS A 106 5.22 5.93 25.18
CA CYS A 106 4.83 4.61 25.69
C CYS A 106 5.38 3.48 24.82
N ARG A 107 5.96 2.44 25.45
CA ARG A 107 6.33 1.17 24.79
C ARG A 107 5.09 0.55 24.14
N LYS A 108 4.98 0.63 22.81
CA LYS A 108 4.02 -0.19 22.06
C LYS A 108 4.57 -1.62 21.94
N LYS A 109 3.74 -2.62 22.23
CA LYS A 109 4.07 -4.03 22.03
C LYS A 109 4.18 -4.30 20.52
N LEU A 110 5.33 -4.77 20.08
CA LEU A 110 5.59 -5.09 18.66
C LEU A 110 4.83 -6.36 18.31
N HIS A 111 3.71 -6.21 17.60
CA HIS A 111 2.99 -7.31 16.96
C HIS A 111 3.49 -7.42 15.52
N LEU A 112 3.54 -8.64 14.98
CA LEU A 112 3.86 -8.82 13.57
C LEU A 112 2.80 -8.11 12.73
N PRO A 113 3.19 -7.22 11.81
CA PRO A 113 2.22 -6.55 10.95
C PRO A 113 1.51 -7.60 10.09
N SER A 114 0.17 -7.56 10.09
CA SER A 114 -0.63 -8.43 9.22
C SER A 114 -0.62 -7.96 7.76
N ARG A 115 -0.22 -6.70 7.51
CA ARG A 115 -0.15 -6.07 6.18
C ARG A 115 1.05 -5.11 6.08
N TYR A 116 1.60 -4.98 4.88
CA TYR A 116 2.60 -3.98 4.48
C TYR A 116 2.17 -3.38 3.14
N LEU A 117 2.16 -2.05 3.01
CA LEU A 117 1.68 -1.34 1.81
C LEU A 117 0.26 -1.75 1.37
N GLY A 118 -0.62 -1.99 2.34
CA GLY A 118 -2.02 -2.36 2.08
C GLY A 118 -2.22 -3.78 1.54
N VAL A 119 -1.19 -4.62 1.63
CA VAL A 119 -1.10 -5.99 1.14
C VAL A 119 -0.75 -6.96 2.29
N PRO A 120 -1.34 -8.16 2.38
CA PRO A 120 -1.03 -9.12 3.43
C PRO A 120 0.41 -9.64 3.37
N LEU A 121 1.07 -9.67 4.53
CA LEU A 121 2.38 -10.31 4.68
C LEU A 121 2.19 -11.82 4.89
N ALA A 122 2.30 -12.61 3.83
CA ALA A 122 2.20 -14.06 3.87
C ALA A 122 3.56 -14.73 3.62
N SER A 123 3.92 -15.71 4.45
CA SER A 123 5.17 -16.48 4.29
C SER A 123 5.08 -17.59 3.22
N LYS A 124 3.85 -17.97 2.85
CA LYS A 124 3.48 -19.02 1.89
C LYS A 124 2.69 -18.44 0.71
N ASN A 125 2.39 -19.27 -0.30
CA ASN A 125 1.46 -18.93 -1.39
C ASN A 125 0.16 -18.37 -0.82
N LEU A 126 -0.32 -17.26 -1.39
CA LEU A 126 -1.53 -16.58 -0.93
C LEU A 126 -2.72 -17.53 -0.93
N SER A 127 -3.36 -17.66 0.22
CA SER A 127 -4.66 -18.32 0.29
C SER A 127 -5.74 -17.39 -0.30
N ILE A 128 -6.81 -17.99 -0.81
CA ILE A 128 -7.95 -17.26 -1.39
C ILE A 128 -8.49 -16.19 -0.42
N ILE A 129 -8.50 -16.49 0.88
CA ILE A 129 -8.95 -15.59 1.94
C ILE A 129 -8.05 -14.35 2.04
N GLN A 130 -6.73 -14.51 1.89
CA GLN A 130 -5.80 -13.39 1.93
C GLN A 130 -5.93 -12.47 0.71
N CYS A 131 -6.44 -12.98 -0.41
CA CYS A 131 -6.78 -12.19 -1.60
C CYS A 131 -8.19 -11.57 -1.53
N TRP A 132 -9.01 -11.85 -0.53
CA TRP A 132 -10.33 -11.23 -0.41
C TRP A 132 -10.31 -9.68 -0.34
N PRO A 133 -9.32 -9.03 0.31
CA PRO A 133 -9.28 -7.57 0.39
C PRO A 133 -9.21 -6.84 -0.95
N ILE A 134 -8.65 -7.45 -2.01
CA ILE A 134 -8.67 -6.83 -3.34
C ILE A 134 -10.10 -6.80 -3.92
N VAL A 135 -10.86 -7.88 -3.73
CA VAL A 135 -12.25 -7.99 -4.17
C VAL A 135 -13.11 -6.95 -3.43
N GLU A 136 -12.91 -6.80 -2.11
CA GLU A 136 -13.59 -5.78 -1.31
C GLU A 136 -13.23 -4.37 -1.76
N LYS A 137 -11.95 -4.06 -1.98
CA LYS A 137 -11.52 -2.73 -2.47
C LYS A 137 -12.16 -2.37 -3.81
N ILE A 138 -12.22 -3.31 -4.75
CA ILE A 138 -12.85 -3.12 -6.06
C ILE A 138 -14.35 -2.91 -5.89
N THR A 139 -15.01 -3.74 -5.08
CA THR A 139 -16.44 -3.64 -4.80
C THR A 139 -16.81 -2.32 -4.14
N GLN A 140 -16.03 -1.87 -3.15
CA GLN A 140 -16.21 -0.59 -2.48
C GLN A 140 -16.08 0.58 -3.46
N LYS A 141 -15.04 0.59 -4.32
CA LYS A 141 -14.88 1.63 -5.34
C LYS A 141 -16.07 1.72 -6.27
N ILE A 142 -16.59 0.57 -6.74
CA ILE A 142 -17.76 0.53 -7.60
C ILE A 142 -19.01 1.06 -6.87
N ASN A 143 -19.21 0.65 -5.62
CA ASN A 143 -20.37 1.09 -4.82
C ASN A 143 -20.34 2.60 -4.53
N CYS A 144 -19.15 3.20 -4.43
CA CYS A 144 -19.00 4.65 -4.26
C CYS A 144 -19.28 5.43 -5.55
N TRP A 145 -19.21 4.80 -6.71
CA TRP A 145 -19.53 5.47 -7.98
C TRP A 145 -21.03 5.49 -8.20
N ILE A 146 -21.55 6.61 -8.70
CA ILE A 146 -22.95 6.73 -9.09
C ILE A 146 -23.16 5.99 -10.43
N ALA A 147 -23.01 4.67 -10.39
CA ALA A 147 -22.98 3.79 -11.56
C ALA A 147 -24.24 3.92 -12.43
N LYS A 148 -25.39 4.19 -11.81
CA LYS A 148 -26.67 4.39 -12.50
C LYS A 148 -26.72 5.64 -13.39
N LEU A 149 -25.90 6.66 -13.12
CA LEU A 149 -25.82 7.89 -13.92
C LEU A 149 -24.70 7.85 -14.97
N LEU A 150 -23.81 6.84 -14.91
CA LEU A 150 -22.70 6.69 -15.85
C LEU A 150 -23.14 5.95 -17.11
N SER A 151 -22.74 6.49 -18.27
CA SER A 151 -22.84 5.81 -19.56
C SER A 151 -21.94 4.56 -19.61
N TYR A 152 -22.20 3.65 -20.54
CA TYR A 152 -21.34 2.47 -20.76
C TYR A 152 -19.87 2.85 -20.99
N ALA A 153 -19.62 3.92 -21.75
CA ALA A 153 -18.28 4.44 -22.00
C ALA A 153 -17.62 4.96 -20.70
N GLY A 154 -18.37 5.68 -19.85
CA GLY A 154 -17.86 6.15 -18.56
C GLY A 154 -17.50 5.01 -17.61
N ARG A 155 -18.34 3.96 -17.55
CA ARG A 155 -18.04 2.75 -16.76
C ARG A 155 -16.83 2.00 -17.29
N LEU A 156 -16.70 1.87 -18.61
CA LEU A 156 -15.53 1.26 -19.25
C LEU A 156 -14.24 2.03 -18.93
N GLN A 157 -14.29 3.37 -18.95
CA GLN A 157 -13.14 4.19 -18.62
C GLN A 157 -12.70 3.99 -17.17
N LEU A 158 -13.65 3.96 -16.22
CA LEU A 158 -13.37 3.70 -14.80
C LEU A 158 -12.77 2.31 -14.55
N ILE A 159 -13.26 1.30 -15.29
CA ILE A 159 -12.68 -0.04 -15.27
C ILE A 159 -11.20 0.04 -15.70
N LYS A 160 -10.92 0.65 -16.85
CA LYS A 160 -9.56 0.79 -17.42
C LYS A 160 -8.61 1.56 -16.53
N SER A 161 -9.02 2.73 -16.03
CA SER A 161 -8.11 3.65 -15.34
C SER A 161 -7.97 3.38 -13.84
N VAL A 162 -8.96 2.75 -13.20
CA VAL A 162 -8.95 2.60 -11.73
C VAL A 162 -8.97 1.14 -11.31
N LEU A 163 -9.89 0.32 -11.82
CA LEU A 163 -10.03 -1.06 -11.34
C LEU A 163 -8.86 -1.93 -11.79
N PHE A 164 -8.39 -1.77 -13.03
CA PHE A 164 -7.22 -2.48 -13.53
C PHE A 164 -5.93 -2.07 -12.84
N GLU A 165 -5.77 -0.79 -12.49
CA GLU A 165 -4.61 -0.34 -11.71
C GLU A 165 -4.55 -0.99 -10.32
N VAL A 166 -5.70 -1.11 -9.65
CA VAL A 166 -5.79 -1.81 -8.36
C VAL A 166 -5.37 -3.28 -8.49
N GLN A 167 -5.81 -3.96 -9.56
CA GLN A 167 -5.43 -5.35 -9.80
C GLN A 167 -3.95 -5.49 -10.20
N SER A 168 -3.46 -4.64 -11.10
CA SER A 168 -2.08 -4.63 -11.58
C SER A 168 -1.11 -4.49 -10.42
N TYR A 169 -1.39 -3.58 -9.48
CA TYR A 169 -0.59 -3.43 -8.26
C TYR A 169 -0.47 -4.73 -7.45
N TRP A 170 -1.56 -5.49 -7.29
CA TRP A 170 -1.52 -6.78 -6.57
C TRP A 170 -0.83 -7.88 -7.38
N ALA A 171 -1.01 -7.89 -8.70
CA ALA A 171 -0.42 -8.88 -9.60
C ALA A 171 1.11 -8.74 -9.71
N GLN A 172 1.65 -7.52 -9.55
CA GLN A 172 3.10 -7.28 -9.46
C GLN A 172 3.73 -7.91 -8.22
N ILE A 173 2.97 -7.98 -7.11
CA ILE A 173 3.48 -8.46 -5.82
C ILE A 173 3.24 -9.95 -5.66
N PHE A 174 2.14 -10.49 -6.20
CA PHE A 174 1.83 -11.91 -6.08
C PHE A 174 1.15 -12.53 -7.29
N LEU A 175 1.33 -13.84 -7.40
CA LEU A 175 0.54 -14.71 -8.26
C LEU A 175 -0.89 -14.82 -7.72
N LEU A 176 -1.84 -14.18 -8.40
CA LEU A 176 -3.25 -14.20 -8.02
C LEU A 176 -3.92 -15.54 -8.43
N PRO A 177 -4.67 -16.20 -7.51
CA PRO A 177 -5.40 -17.42 -7.86
C PRO A 177 -6.45 -17.17 -8.94
N LYS A 178 -6.58 -18.11 -9.91
CA LYS A 178 -7.58 -18.03 -10.99
C LYS A 178 -9.01 -17.79 -10.51
N LYS A 179 -9.37 -18.31 -9.32
CA LYS A 179 -10.69 -18.11 -8.71
C LYS A 179 -10.97 -16.64 -8.37
N ILE A 180 -9.96 -15.92 -7.88
CA ILE A 180 -10.07 -14.49 -7.56
C ILE A 180 -10.17 -13.66 -8.84
N LEU A 181 -9.35 -13.99 -9.85
CA LEU A 181 -9.40 -13.31 -11.15
C LEU A 181 -10.79 -13.45 -11.80
N LYS A 182 -11.36 -14.67 -11.82
CA LYS A 182 -12.73 -14.93 -12.28
C LYS A 182 -13.78 -14.11 -11.51
N MET A 183 -13.62 -13.95 -10.21
CA MET A 183 -14.54 -13.17 -9.38
C MET A 183 -14.45 -11.67 -9.71
N ILE A 184 -13.24 -11.13 -9.84
CA ILE A 184 -13.01 -9.73 -10.22
C ILE A 184 -13.59 -9.47 -11.61
N GLU A 185 -13.37 -10.38 -12.57
CA GLU A 185 -13.95 -10.32 -13.91
C GLU A 185 -15.47 -10.27 -13.88
N ALA A 186 -16.11 -11.15 -13.10
CA ALA A 186 -17.56 -11.18 -12.96
C ALA A 186 -18.13 -9.87 -12.39
N ILE A 187 -17.44 -9.26 -11.42
CA ILE A 187 -17.80 -7.97 -10.84
C ILE A 187 -17.64 -6.85 -11.88
N CYS A 188 -16.50 -6.79 -12.59
CA CYS A 188 -16.25 -5.79 -13.63
C CYS A 188 -17.26 -5.89 -14.78
N ARG A 189 -17.61 -7.11 -15.19
CA ARG A 189 -18.65 -7.39 -16.19
C ARG A 189 -20.01 -6.89 -15.74
N SER A 190 -20.39 -7.17 -14.49
CA SER A 190 -21.69 -6.74 -13.96
C SER A 190 -21.75 -5.23 -13.78
N PHE A 191 -20.64 -4.60 -13.39
CA PHE A 191 -20.52 -3.16 -13.31
C PHE A 191 -20.65 -2.51 -14.70
N LEU A 192 -19.92 -3.00 -15.71
CA LEU A 192 -19.96 -2.45 -17.06
C LEU A 192 -21.40 -2.43 -17.60
N TRP A 193 -22.08 -3.58 -17.57
CA TRP A 193 -23.36 -3.75 -18.25
C TRP A 193 -24.57 -3.37 -17.39
N SER A 194 -24.58 -3.71 -16.11
CA SER A 194 -25.73 -3.48 -15.22
C SER A 194 -25.54 -2.29 -14.27
N GLY A 195 -24.32 -1.77 -14.12
CA GLY A 195 -24.03 -0.71 -13.15
C GLY A 195 -24.19 -1.16 -11.71
N THR A 196 -24.09 -2.47 -11.44
CA THR A 196 -24.26 -3.07 -10.12
C THR A 196 -23.05 -3.94 -9.77
N THR A 197 -22.81 -4.13 -8.47
CA THR A 197 -21.81 -5.06 -7.93
C THR A 197 -22.32 -6.49 -7.79
N THR A 198 -23.64 -6.69 -7.84
CA THR A 198 -24.25 -8.02 -7.91
C THR A 198 -23.90 -8.68 -9.23
N ILE A 199 -23.48 -9.95 -9.17
CA ILE A 199 -23.12 -10.71 -10.37
C ILE A 199 -24.38 -10.89 -11.22
N THR A 200 -24.40 -10.35 -12.43
CA THR A 200 -25.51 -10.48 -13.38
C THR A 200 -25.09 -11.19 -14.65
N ASN A 201 -26.03 -11.91 -15.25
CA ASN A 201 -25.84 -12.54 -16.56
C ASN A 201 -26.21 -11.61 -17.73
N LYS A 202 -26.48 -10.33 -17.47
CA LYS A 202 -26.98 -9.35 -18.45
C LYS A 202 -25.90 -8.71 -19.33
N ALA A 203 -24.83 -9.45 -19.66
CA ALA A 203 -23.76 -8.89 -20.48
C ALA A 203 -24.10 -8.96 -21.96
N LEU A 204 -23.90 -7.84 -22.66
CA LEU A 204 -24.17 -7.75 -24.10
C LEU A 204 -23.06 -8.37 -24.96
N VAL A 205 -21.83 -8.43 -24.44
CA VAL A 205 -20.65 -8.94 -25.14
C VAL A 205 -19.86 -9.87 -24.23
N ALA A 206 -19.33 -10.95 -24.79
CA ALA A 206 -18.40 -11.85 -24.10
C ALA A 206 -17.16 -11.09 -23.63
N TRP A 207 -16.69 -11.36 -22.41
CA TRP A 207 -15.59 -10.62 -21.80
C TRP A 207 -14.28 -10.74 -22.60
N ASP A 208 -14.01 -11.91 -23.19
CA ASP A 208 -12.84 -12.11 -24.05
C ASP A 208 -12.80 -11.14 -25.24
N ARG A 209 -13.96 -10.85 -25.86
CA ARG A 209 -14.06 -9.86 -26.95
C ARG A 209 -13.89 -8.44 -26.46
N VAL A 210 -14.32 -8.13 -25.24
CA VAL A 210 -14.09 -6.81 -24.60
C VAL A 210 -12.58 -6.56 -24.43
N CYS A 211 -11.80 -7.62 -24.17
CA CYS A 211 -10.35 -7.53 -24.01
C CYS A 211 -9.56 -7.32 -25.32
N TRP A 212 -10.18 -7.51 -26.49
CA TRP A 212 -9.48 -7.34 -27.77
C TRP A 212 -9.12 -5.87 -28.03
N PRO A 213 -8.07 -5.60 -28.85
CA PRO A 213 -7.74 -4.24 -29.25
C PRO A 213 -8.89 -3.61 -30.05
N GLN A 214 -8.98 -2.28 -30.03
CA GLN A 214 -10.02 -1.55 -30.79
C GLN A 214 -9.98 -1.84 -32.29
N ALA A 215 -8.79 -2.08 -32.85
CA ALA A 215 -8.61 -2.49 -34.24
C ALA A 215 -9.30 -3.82 -34.59
N ALA A 216 -9.51 -4.71 -33.61
CA ALA A 216 -10.21 -5.99 -33.75
C ALA A 216 -11.65 -5.92 -33.18
N SER A 217 -12.26 -4.73 -33.17
CA SER A 217 -13.61 -4.49 -32.62
C SER A 217 -13.76 -4.80 -31.12
N GLY A 218 -12.66 -4.82 -30.37
CA GLY A 218 -12.68 -4.95 -28.93
C GLY A 218 -12.68 -3.61 -28.20
N LEU A 219 -12.70 -3.66 -26.88
CA LEU A 219 -12.75 -2.47 -26.03
C LEU A 219 -11.42 -2.18 -25.34
N ASN A 220 -10.32 -2.84 -25.74
CA ASN A 220 -8.97 -2.66 -25.22
C ASN A 220 -8.90 -2.72 -23.69
N VAL A 221 -9.60 -3.70 -23.12
CA VAL A 221 -9.57 -4.02 -21.71
C VAL A 221 -8.45 -5.03 -21.45
N ILE A 222 -7.67 -4.84 -20.39
CA ILE A 222 -6.56 -5.75 -20.08
C ILE A 222 -7.12 -7.13 -19.73
N ASN A 223 -6.63 -8.17 -20.41
CA ASN A 223 -6.97 -9.54 -20.09
C ASN A 223 -6.22 -9.98 -18.82
N MET A 224 -6.94 -10.51 -17.83
CA MET A 224 -6.38 -10.86 -16.53
C MET A 224 -5.71 -12.24 -16.48
N TYR A 225 -5.84 -13.05 -17.54
CA TYR A 225 -5.31 -14.43 -17.58
C TYR A 225 -3.97 -14.58 -18.30
N TYR A 226 -3.48 -13.52 -18.94
CA TYR A 226 -2.25 -13.50 -19.73
C TYR A 226 -1.24 -12.54 -19.13
#